data_AF-A0A1B6IQ11-F1
#
_entry.id   AF-A0A1B6IQ11-F1
#
_cell.length_a   1.000
_cell.length_b   1.000
_cell.length_c   1.000
_cell.angle_alpha   90.00
_cell.angle_beta   90.00
_cell.angle_gamma   90.00
#
_symmetry.space_group_name_H-M   'P 1'
#
loop_
_entity.id
_entity.type
_entity.pdbx_description
1 polymer ?
#
loop_
_entity_poly.entity_id
_entity_poly.type
_entity_poly.pdbx_seq_one_letter_code
_entity_poly.pdbx_strand_id
1 'polypeptide(L)'
;VSQALTRKYVPDFLIDRRLTVCDGIERCLKKGRGAEQASAAQLAALLCIQLGVGDLTDQVCHDLKPLLTFTILDNSASPLARAKCCWTLAMLGFLDSTDVLADTHRTLLSVFSGSYSKGDGTTPSVPVELATLHAAALSAWSLLLTIIDIHAFTDPNLTQMSGLLDSPHLDVRMAAGEVIALMMERGRQYDDDCEWEAGEQLIDKLRQLATDSHKYRAKKDRKTQRSSFRDILRYVEEDCPPNIQVRFGLETLALDSWCRKKQYDAFCQVLGSGMNLHLTENDLLRDVFELGEKLVPLNMAAHKQSRIERHLMNQANFKARCISRAKNRDKRSAVIS
;
A
#
# COMPACT_ATOMS: atom_id res chain seq x y z
N VAL A 1 10.62 -6.05 -20.86
CA VAL A 1 9.98 -4.72 -20.89
C VAL A 1 9.77 -4.16 -19.48
N SER A 2 9.04 -4.85 -18.60
CA SER A 2 8.73 -4.35 -17.23
C SER A 2 9.96 -3.97 -16.40
N GLN A 3 11.06 -4.73 -16.46
CA GLN A 3 12.31 -4.36 -15.77
C GLN A 3 12.96 -3.07 -16.31
N ALA A 4 12.78 -2.75 -17.58
CA ALA A 4 13.28 -1.51 -18.15
C ALA A 4 12.42 -0.33 -17.72
N LEU A 5 11.09 -0.49 -17.76
CA LEU A 5 10.11 0.54 -17.37
C LEU A 5 10.04 0.80 -15.85
N THR A 6 10.55 -0.12 -15.03
CA THR A 6 10.74 0.14 -13.59
C THR A 6 12.02 0.91 -13.33
N ARG A 7 13.07 0.71 -14.14
CA ARG A 7 14.40 1.31 -13.93
C ARG A 7 14.62 2.62 -14.68
N LYS A 8 13.67 3.03 -15.53
CA LYS A 8 13.76 4.22 -16.37
C LYS A 8 12.39 4.86 -16.51
N TYR A 9 12.32 6.18 -16.39
CA TYR A 9 11.15 6.96 -16.77
C TYR A 9 11.31 7.39 -18.23
N VAL A 10 10.41 6.93 -19.11
CA VAL A 10 10.49 7.09 -20.58
C VAL A 10 9.09 7.37 -21.19
N PRO A 11 8.40 8.43 -20.75
CA PRO A 11 7.02 8.73 -21.17
C PRO A 11 6.90 8.90 -22.69
N ASP A 12 7.76 9.72 -23.32
CA ASP A 12 7.70 10.02 -24.76
C ASP A 12 7.75 8.76 -25.63
N PHE A 13 8.65 7.84 -25.29
CA PHE A 13 8.79 6.57 -26.01
C PHE A 13 7.50 5.72 -25.97
N LEU A 14 6.82 5.75 -24.82
CA LEU A 14 5.59 5.01 -24.58
C LEU A 14 4.37 5.69 -25.17
N ILE A 15 4.30 7.03 -25.17
CA ILE A 15 3.21 7.78 -25.80
C ILE A 15 3.07 7.37 -27.28
N ASP A 16 4.19 7.32 -28.01
CA ASP A 16 4.24 6.94 -29.43
C ASP A 16 3.87 5.48 -29.69
N ARG A 17 4.07 4.59 -28.70
CA ARG A 17 3.93 3.13 -28.87
C ARG A 17 2.80 2.54 -28.03
N ARG A 18 2.00 3.37 -27.35
CA ARG A 18 1.01 2.91 -26.36
C ARG A 18 0.04 1.90 -26.95
N LEU A 19 -0.40 2.11 -28.20
CA LEU A 19 -1.37 1.23 -28.87
C LEU A 19 -0.79 -0.17 -29.08
N THR A 20 0.46 -0.25 -29.52
CA THR A 20 1.15 -1.54 -29.71
C THR A 20 1.41 -2.24 -28.38
N VAL A 21 1.81 -1.49 -27.34
CA VAL A 21 2.02 -2.06 -26.00
C VAL A 21 0.69 -2.55 -25.41
N CYS A 22 -0.38 -1.77 -25.55
CA CYS A 22 -1.72 -2.11 -25.10
C CYS A 22 -2.24 -3.37 -25.80
N ASP A 23 -2.18 -3.45 -27.13
CA ASP A 23 -2.55 -4.66 -27.89
C ASP A 23 -1.75 -5.90 -27.45
N GLY A 24 -0.46 -5.75 -27.16
CA GLY A 24 0.36 -6.82 -26.58
C GLY A 24 -0.15 -7.28 -25.21
N ILE A 25 -0.46 -6.34 -24.32
CA ILE A 25 -1.03 -6.63 -22.99
C ILE A 25 -2.38 -7.34 -23.13
N GLU A 26 -3.28 -6.82 -23.96
CA GLU A 26 -4.61 -7.39 -24.19
C GLU A 26 -4.53 -8.84 -24.66
N ARG A 27 -3.66 -9.14 -25.62
CA ARG A 27 -3.48 -10.50 -26.13
C ARG A 27 -3.00 -11.45 -25.03
N CYS A 28 -2.04 -11.00 -24.21
CA CYS A 28 -1.54 -11.79 -23.10
C CYS A 28 -2.59 -12.02 -22.01
N LEU A 29 -3.45 -11.02 -21.73
CA LEU A 29 -4.56 -11.17 -20.78
C LEU A 29 -5.63 -12.13 -21.30
N LYS A 30 -6.02 -11.99 -22.59
CA LYS A 30 -7.08 -12.79 -23.23
C LYS A 30 -6.67 -14.24 -23.49
N LYS A 31 -5.44 -14.46 -23.99
CA LYS A 31 -4.98 -15.76 -24.50
C LYS A 31 -3.92 -16.43 -23.62
N GLY A 32 -3.20 -15.64 -22.82
CA GLY A 32 -2.14 -16.15 -21.96
C GLY A 32 -2.68 -16.93 -20.77
N ARG A 33 -1.75 -17.49 -19.99
CA ARG A 33 -2.05 -18.27 -18.77
C ARG A 33 -1.07 -17.96 -17.65
N GLY A 34 -1.56 -18.00 -16.41
CA GLY A 34 -0.71 -18.03 -15.23
C GLY A 34 0.25 -16.83 -15.14
N ALA A 35 1.55 -17.11 -15.18
CA ALA A 35 2.60 -16.09 -15.08
C ALA A 35 2.58 -15.08 -16.24
N GLU A 36 2.10 -15.46 -17.43
CA GLU A 36 1.99 -14.57 -18.58
C GLU A 36 0.94 -13.49 -18.34
N GLN A 37 -0.27 -13.89 -17.92
CA GLN A 37 -1.34 -12.95 -17.53
C GLN A 37 -0.89 -12.06 -16.37
N ALA A 38 -0.23 -12.66 -15.36
CA ALA A 38 0.30 -11.92 -14.22
C ALA A 38 1.31 -10.83 -14.65
N SER A 39 2.19 -11.15 -15.60
CA SER A 39 3.18 -10.21 -16.14
C SER A 39 2.55 -9.13 -17.01
N ALA A 40 1.53 -9.48 -17.79
CA ALA A 40 0.77 -8.55 -18.61
C ALA A 40 0.01 -7.53 -17.75
N ALA A 41 -0.65 -7.99 -16.68
CA ALA A 41 -1.30 -7.11 -15.71
C ALA A 41 -0.29 -6.13 -15.09
N GLN A 42 0.86 -6.61 -14.61
CA GLN A 42 1.89 -5.73 -14.06
C GLN A 42 2.42 -4.71 -15.09
N LEU A 43 2.53 -5.11 -16.36
CA LEU A 43 2.95 -4.19 -17.42
C LEU A 43 1.89 -3.10 -17.69
N ALA A 44 0.60 -3.40 -17.54
CA ALA A 44 -0.47 -2.40 -17.66
C ALA A 44 -0.34 -1.31 -16.58
N ALA A 45 -0.14 -1.70 -15.31
CA ALA A 45 0.08 -0.74 -14.22
C ALA A 45 1.32 0.14 -14.50
N LEU A 46 2.41 -0.47 -14.96
CA LEU A 46 3.63 0.27 -15.33
C LEU A 46 3.42 1.24 -16.49
N LEU A 47 2.62 0.84 -17.49
CA LEU A 47 2.29 1.71 -18.63
C LEU A 47 1.54 2.95 -18.15
N CYS A 48 0.48 2.79 -17.35
CA CYS A 48 -0.27 3.92 -16.79
C CYS A 48 0.60 4.83 -15.91
N ILE A 49 1.47 4.25 -15.05
CA ILE A 49 2.39 5.02 -14.21
C ILE A 49 3.38 5.85 -15.04
N GLN A 50 3.81 5.32 -16.19
CA GLN A 50 4.72 6.03 -17.09
C GLN A 50 4.02 7.14 -17.87
N LEU A 51 2.78 6.91 -18.31
CA LEU A 51 2.00 7.88 -19.08
C LEU A 51 1.52 9.05 -18.20
N GLY A 52 1.27 8.82 -16.90
CA GLY A 52 0.76 9.83 -15.98
C GLY A 52 -0.76 10.02 -16.04
N VAL A 53 -1.28 11.08 -15.44
CA VAL A 53 -2.72 11.41 -15.51
C VAL A 53 -3.05 12.06 -16.85
N GLY A 54 -4.18 11.67 -17.45
CA GLY A 54 -4.73 12.31 -18.65
C GLY A 54 -5.32 11.32 -19.67
N ASP A 55 -5.86 11.85 -20.76
CA ASP A 55 -6.66 11.12 -21.75
C ASP A 55 -6.02 9.82 -22.27
N LEU A 56 -4.69 9.81 -22.43
CA LEU A 56 -3.96 8.63 -22.90
C LEU A 56 -4.02 7.48 -21.89
N THR A 57 -3.89 7.79 -20.61
CA THR A 57 -4.00 6.81 -19.52
C THR A 57 -5.44 6.37 -19.35
N ASP A 58 -6.39 7.30 -19.43
CA ASP A 58 -7.82 7.01 -19.33
C ASP A 58 -8.27 6.05 -20.43
N GLN A 59 -7.77 6.21 -21.66
CA GLN A 59 -8.02 5.26 -22.75
C GLN A 59 -7.46 3.87 -22.44
N VAL A 60 -6.22 3.78 -21.94
CA VAL A 60 -5.62 2.49 -21.55
C VAL A 60 -6.42 1.85 -20.41
N CYS A 61 -6.87 2.63 -19.44
CA CYS A 61 -7.74 2.18 -18.36
C CYS A 61 -9.06 1.63 -18.91
N HIS A 62 -9.71 2.36 -19.81
CA HIS A 62 -10.96 1.95 -20.45
C HIS A 62 -10.82 0.59 -21.16
N ASP A 63 -9.74 0.39 -21.91
CA ASP A 63 -9.53 -0.83 -22.71
C ASP A 63 -9.16 -2.04 -21.83
N LEU A 64 -8.34 -1.82 -20.78
CA LEU A 64 -7.76 -2.90 -19.99
C LEU A 64 -8.58 -3.29 -18.76
N LYS A 65 -9.30 -2.36 -18.11
CA LYS A 65 -10.09 -2.64 -16.90
C LYS A 65 -11.09 -3.80 -17.10
N PRO A 66 -11.87 -3.88 -18.20
CA PRO A 66 -12.79 -5.00 -18.42
C PRO A 66 -12.08 -6.36 -18.49
N LEU A 67 -10.89 -6.43 -19.09
CA LEU A 67 -10.11 -7.66 -19.21
C LEU A 67 -9.51 -8.11 -17.87
N LEU A 68 -9.06 -7.15 -17.07
CA LEU A 68 -8.57 -7.39 -15.71
C LEU A 68 -9.72 -7.91 -14.83
N THR A 69 -10.87 -7.25 -14.84
CA THR A 69 -12.08 -7.68 -14.11
C THR A 69 -12.51 -9.08 -14.53
N PHE A 70 -12.57 -9.36 -15.84
CA PHE A 70 -12.87 -10.70 -16.35
C PHE A 70 -11.91 -11.76 -15.78
N THR A 71 -10.61 -11.48 -15.80
CA THR A 71 -9.59 -12.41 -15.28
C THR A 71 -9.71 -12.60 -13.76
N ILE A 72 -10.03 -11.54 -13.01
CA ILE A 72 -10.21 -11.60 -11.55
C ILE A 72 -11.38 -12.51 -11.16
N LEU A 73 -12.48 -12.44 -11.91
CA LEU A 73 -13.71 -13.18 -11.63
C LEU A 73 -13.70 -14.62 -12.19
N ASP A 74 -12.79 -14.92 -13.11
CA ASP A 74 -12.59 -16.29 -13.63
C ASP A 74 -11.90 -17.19 -12.59
N ASN A 75 -12.68 -18.05 -11.93
CA ASN A 75 -12.16 -19.01 -10.96
C ASN A 75 -11.27 -20.10 -11.56
N SER A 76 -11.23 -20.25 -12.89
CA SER A 76 -10.29 -21.15 -13.58
C SER A 76 -8.92 -20.53 -13.81
N ALA A 77 -8.82 -19.19 -13.75
CA ALA A 77 -7.54 -18.48 -13.83
C ALA A 77 -6.71 -18.71 -12.56
N SER A 78 -5.39 -18.77 -12.73
CA SER A 78 -4.49 -19.03 -11.60
C SER A 78 -4.61 -17.94 -10.51
N PRO A 79 -4.51 -18.29 -9.21
CA PRO A 79 -4.52 -17.31 -8.13
C PRO A 79 -3.48 -16.20 -8.29
N LEU A 80 -2.30 -16.52 -8.82
CA LEU A 80 -1.24 -15.56 -9.10
C LEU A 80 -1.67 -14.49 -10.13
N ALA A 81 -2.23 -14.92 -11.26
CA ALA A 81 -2.72 -14.01 -12.30
C ALA A 81 -3.81 -13.11 -11.74
N ARG A 82 -4.80 -13.70 -11.07
CA ARG A 82 -5.90 -12.97 -10.42
C ARG A 82 -5.38 -11.94 -9.42
N ALA A 83 -4.38 -12.29 -8.61
CA ALA A 83 -3.81 -11.39 -7.60
C ALA A 83 -3.11 -10.18 -8.25
N LYS A 84 -2.37 -10.40 -9.34
CA LYS A 84 -1.75 -9.31 -10.11
C LYS A 84 -2.78 -8.46 -10.83
N CYS A 85 -3.86 -9.06 -11.34
CA CYS A 85 -4.98 -8.31 -11.90
C CYS A 85 -5.68 -7.46 -10.85
N CYS A 86 -5.91 -7.94 -9.62
CA CYS A 86 -6.49 -7.14 -8.54
C CYS A 86 -5.67 -5.87 -8.27
N TRP A 87 -4.37 -6.02 -8.09
CA TRP A 87 -3.46 -4.88 -7.87
C TRP A 87 -3.43 -3.91 -9.03
N THR A 88 -3.38 -4.43 -10.25
CA THR A 88 -3.38 -3.62 -11.46
C THR A 88 -4.69 -2.87 -11.60
N LEU A 89 -5.82 -3.53 -11.39
CA LEU A 89 -7.15 -2.92 -11.47
C LEU A 89 -7.29 -1.78 -10.45
N ALA A 90 -6.84 -1.97 -9.21
CA ALA A 90 -6.83 -0.91 -8.21
C ALA A 90 -5.86 0.23 -8.59
N MET A 91 -4.66 -0.06 -9.10
CA MET A 91 -3.74 0.98 -9.53
C MET A 91 -4.32 1.80 -10.69
N LEU A 92 -4.95 1.15 -11.67
CA LEU A 92 -5.66 1.83 -12.75
C LEU A 92 -6.85 2.63 -12.20
N GLY A 93 -7.61 2.10 -11.23
CA GLY A 93 -8.67 2.82 -10.54
C GLY A 93 -8.19 4.04 -9.75
N PHE A 94 -6.97 3.99 -9.21
CA PHE A 94 -6.35 5.10 -8.49
C PHE A 94 -5.87 6.22 -9.41
N LEU A 95 -5.45 5.89 -10.64
CA LEU A 95 -4.91 6.85 -11.61
C LEU A 95 -5.96 7.42 -12.57
N ASP A 96 -7.02 6.66 -12.83
CA ASP A 96 -8.09 7.01 -13.77
C ASP A 96 -9.00 8.11 -13.19
N SER A 97 -9.35 9.07 -14.04
CA SER A 97 -10.25 10.18 -13.70
C SER A 97 -11.76 9.82 -13.74
N THR A 98 -12.11 8.57 -14.07
CA THR A 98 -13.50 8.14 -14.28
C THR A 98 -14.24 7.62 -13.03
N ASP A 99 -15.57 7.74 -13.04
CA ASP A 99 -16.49 7.42 -11.93
C ASP A 99 -16.75 5.89 -11.71
N VAL A 100 -15.88 5.01 -12.21
CA VAL A 100 -16.08 3.54 -12.15
C VAL A 100 -15.39 2.91 -10.94
N LEU A 101 -15.00 3.72 -9.95
CA LEU A 101 -14.26 3.27 -8.79
C LEU A 101 -15.10 2.34 -7.90
N ALA A 102 -16.40 2.59 -7.78
CA ALA A 102 -17.33 1.79 -7.00
C ALA A 102 -17.43 0.34 -7.50
N ASP A 103 -17.47 0.11 -8.81
CA ASP A 103 -17.54 -1.23 -9.39
C ASP A 103 -16.23 -2.00 -9.22
N THR A 104 -15.11 -1.29 -9.33
CA THR A 104 -13.78 -1.85 -9.04
C THR A 104 -13.71 -2.29 -7.58
N HIS A 105 -14.17 -1.44 -6.67
CA HIS A 105 -14.21 -1.71 -5.24
C HIS A 105 -15.08 -2.94 -4.91
N ARG A 106 -16.27 -3.05 -5.50
CA ARG A 106 -17.15 -4.23 -5.36
C ARG A 106 -16.53 -5.51 -5.91
N THR A 107 -15.87 -5.42 -7.06
CA THR A 107 -15.14 -6.55 -7.66
C THR A 107 -14.08 -7.09 -6.70
N LEU A 108 -13.24 -6.21 -6.15
CA LEU A 108 -12.21 -6.62 -5.19
C LEU A 108 -12.82 -7.21 -3.90
N LEU A 109 -13.88 -6.59 -3.38
CA LEU A 109 -14.66 -7.09 -2.23
C LEU A 109 -15.17 -8.52 -2.46
N SER A 110 -15.73 -8.80 -3.63
CA SER A 110 -16.23 -10.13 -3.99
C SER A 110 -15.15 -11.22 -3.94
N VAL A 111 -13.88 -10.85 -4.13
CA VAL A 111 -12.76 -11.80 -4.11
C VAL A 111 -12.37 -12.12 -2.66
N PHE A 112 -12.07 -11.11 -1.85
CA PHE A 112 -11.57 -11.35 -0.50
C PHE A 112 -12.67 -11.72 0.51
N SER A 113 -13.96 -11.50 0.18
CA SER A 113 -15.08 -11.97 1.01
C SER A 113 -15.12 -13.49 1.16
N GLY A 114 -14.45 -14.24 0.28
CA GLY A 114 -14.21 -15.68 0.46
C GLY A 114 -13.37 -16.04 1.70
N SER A 115 -12.73 -15.06 2.33
CA SER A 115 -12.04 -15.20 3.62
C SER A 115 -12.86 -14.76 4.84
N TYR A 116 -14.08 -14.26 4.66
CA TYR A 116 -14.96 -13.91 5.79
C TYR A 116 -15.34 -15.14 6.61
N SER A 117 -15.54 -14.91 7.91
CA SER A 117 -16.10 -15.91 8.81
C SER A 117 -17.45 -16.40 8.28
N LYS A 118 -17.71 -17.69 8.44
CA LYS A 118 -19.00 -18.28 8.10
C LYS A 118 -20.08 -17.77 9.06
N GLY A 119 -21.35 -18.01 8.72
CA GLY A 119 -22.49 -17.57 9.56
C GLY A 119 -22.51 -18.15 10.98
N ASP A 120 -21.72 -19.19 11.25
CA ASP A 120 -21.50 -19.78 12.57
C ASP A 120 -20.28 -19.20 13.33
N GLY A 121 -19.63 -18.17 12.76
CA GLY A 121 -18.43 -17.53 13.32
C GLY A 121 -17.12 -18.27 13.06
N THR A 122 -17.14 -19.42 12.40
CA THR A 122 -15.92 -20.19 12.13
C THR A 122 -15.10 -19.61 10.98
N THR A 123 -13.77 -19.65 11.10
CA THR A 123 -12.86 -19.22 10.02
C THR A 123 -12.91 -20.21 8.85
N PRO A 124 -13.03 -19.76 7.59
CA PRO A 124 -13.03 -20.65 6.45
C PRO A 124 -11.67 -21.33 6.26
N SER A 125 -11.70 -22.58 5.76
CA SER A 125 -10.49 -23.30 5.36
C SER A 125 -10.11 -22.86 3.94
N VAL A 126 -9.19 -21.89 3.85
CA VAL A 126 -8.72 -21.32 2.58
C VAL A 126 -7.33 -21.86 2.28
N PRO A 127 -7.07 -22.43 1.09
CA PRO A 127 -5.71 -22.81 0.67
C PRO A 127 -4.76 -21.61 0.65
N VAL A 128 -3.47 -21.83 0.89
CA VAL A 128 -2.46 -20.76 0.97
C VAL A 128 -2.47 -19.87 -0.27
N GLU A 129 -2.50 -20.46 -1.47
CA GLU A 129 -2.52 -19.69 -2.73
C GLU A 129 -3.76 -18.78 -2.84
N LEU A 130 -4.93 -19.28 -2.45
CA LEU A 130 -6.15 -18.49 -2.46
C LEU A 130 -6.14 -17.40 -1.38
N ALA A 131 -5.54 -17.67 -0.22
CA ALA A 131 -5.35 -16.67 0.81
C ALA A 131 -4.39 -15.55 0.35
N THR A 132 -3.36 -15.86 -0.43
CA THR A 132 -2.51 -14.83 -1.04
C THR A 132 -3.27 -13.97 -2.05
N LEU A 133 -4.21 -14.55 -2.81
CA LEU A 133 -5.12 -13.79 -3.67
C LEU A 133 -6.05 -12.88 -2.85
N HIS A 134 -6.66 -13.40 -1.79
CA HIS A 134 -7.54 -12.60 -0.92
C HIS A 134 -6.79 -11.45 -0.26
N ALA A 135 -5.57 -11.69 0.24
CA ALA A 135 -4.71 -10.65 0.79
C ALA A 135 -4.34 -9.59 -0.26
N ALA A 136 -4.05 -10.00 -1.50
CA ALA A 136 -3.79 -9.09 -2.60
C ALA A 136 -5.03 -8.25 -2.96
N ALA A 137 -6.21 -8.87 -3.03
CA ALA A 137 -7.47 -8.17 -3.30
C ALA A 137 -7.84 -7.19 -2.19
N LEU A 138 -7.67 -7.58 -0.92
CA LEU A 138 -7.92 -6.72 0.24
C LEU A 138 -6.96 -5.52 0.28
N SER A 139 -5.69 -5.77 -0.02
CA SER A 139 -4.66 -4.72 -0.10
C SER A 139 -4.87 -3.81 -1.32
N ALA A 140 -5.33 -4.33 -2.46
CA ALA A 140 -5.71 -3.54 -3.63
C ALA A 140 -6.94 -2.67 -3.34
N TRP A 141 -7.94 -3.24 -2.65
CA TRP A 141 -9.14 -2.53 -2.21
C TRP A 141 -8.78 -1.35 -1.29
N SER A 142 -7.81 -1.55 -0.38
CA SER A 142 -7.37 -0.50 0.53
C SER A 142 -6.60 0.64 -0.13
N LEU A 143 -6.03 0.45 -1.33
CA LEU A 143 -5.51 1.55 -2.13
C LEU A 143 -6.64 2.49 -2.58
N LEU A 144 -7.75 1.93 -3.04
CA LEU A 144 -8.88 2.73 -3.52
C LEU A 144 -9.57 3.47 -2.36
N LEU A 145 -9.56 2.87 -1.16
CA LEU A 145 -10.04 3.53 0.05
C LEU A 145 -9.34 4.87 0.33
N THR A 146 -8.10 5.06 -0.16
CA THR A 146 -7.35 6.32 0.03
C THR A 146 -7.90 7.50 -0.77
N ILE A 147 -8.76 7.25 -1.76
CA ILE A 147 -9.33 8.28 -2.65
C ILE A 147 -10.85 8.25 -2.69
N ILE A 148 -11.49 7.13 -2.35
CA ILE A 148 -12.94 7.01 -2.35
C ILE A 148 -13.54 7.68 -1.11
N ASP A 149 -14.77 8.16 -1.24
CA ASP A 149 -15.58 8.55 -0.10
C ASP A 149 -15.99 7.28 0.67
N ILE A 150 -15.63 7.22 1.96
CA ILE A 150 -15.93 6.06 2.80
C ILE A 150 -17.44 5.93 3.06
N HIS A 151 -18.19 7.03 3.04
CA HIS A 151 -19.64 7.02 3.26
C HIS A 151 -20.45 6.52 2.05
N ALA A 152 -19.80 6.39 0.88
CA ALA A 152 -20.45 5.83 -0.30
C ALA A 152 -20.73 4.32 -0.17
N PHE A 153 -20.22 3.65 0.88
CA PHE A 153 -20.41 2.23 1.12
C PHE A 153 -20.70 1.93 2.58
N THR A 154 -21.68 1.07 2.84
CA THR A 154 -21.99 0.55 4.17
C THR A 154 -21.24 -0.74 4.49
N ASP A 155 -20.76 -1.43 3.45
CA ASP A 155 -20.04 -2.70 3.56
C ASP A 155 -18.74 -2.65 2.74
N PRO A 156 -17.65 -3.24 3.26
CA PRO A 156 -17.56 -3.88 4.56
C PRO A 156 -17.37 -2.91 5.73
N ASN A 157 -17.91 -3.26 6.91
CA ASN A 157 -17.72 -2.51 8.16
C ASN A 157 -16.54 -3.03 8.99
N LEU A 158 -16.18 -2.30 10.07
CA LEU A 158 -15.08 -2.65 10.96
C LEU A 158 -15.22 -4.05 11.60
N THR A 159 -16.45 -4.52 11.84
CA THR A 159 -16.70 -5.85 12.40
C THR A 159 -16.32 -6.96 11.43
N GLN A 160 -16.68 -6.83 10.15
CA GLN A 160 -16.26 -7.78 9.12
C GLN A 160 -14.74 -7.79 8.95
N MET A 161 -14.10 -6.62 9.00
CA MET A 161 -12.63 -6.52 8.96
C MET A 161 -11.95 -7.13 10.19
N SER A 162 -12.54 -6.93 11.37
CA SER A 162 -12.10 -7.57 12.62
C SER A 162 -12.17 -9.10 12.53
N GLY A 163 -13.13 -9.67 11.81
CA GLY A 163 -13.20 -11.12 11.55
C GLY A 163 -12.02 -11.64 10.72
N LEU A 164 -11.53 -10.85 9.76
CA LEU A 164 -10.38 -11.24 8.93
C LEU A 164 -9.05 -11.31 9.72
N LEU A 165 -8.97 -10.65 10.87
CA LEU A 165 -7.83 -10.74 11.79
C LEU A 165 -7.65 -12.14 12.40
N ASP A 166 -8.70 -12.97 12.39
CA ASP A 166 -8.64 -14.36 12.91
C ASP A 166 -8.14 -15.36 11.86
N SER A 167 -7.92 -14.93 10.61
CA SER A 167 -7.41 -15.78 9.53
C SER A 167 -6.12 -16.50 9.95
N PRO A 168 -5.90 -17.78 9.58
CA PRO A 168 -4.64 -18.47 9.85
C PRO A 168 -3.48 -17.91 9.00
N HIS A 169 -3.79 -17.21 7.91
CA HIS A 169 -2.82 -16.70 6.95
C HIS A 169 -2.33 -15.30 7.33
N LEU A 170 -1.01 -15.14 7.48
CA LEU A 170 -0.39 -13.88 7.89
C LEU A 170 -0.80 -12.73 6.97
N ASP A 171 -0.70 -12.92 5.65
CA ASP A 171 -0.89 -11.82 4.69
C ASP A 171 -2.32 -11.27 4.73
N VAL A 172 -3.32 -12.12 5.00
CA VAL A 172 -4.72 -11.70 5.17
C VAL A 172 -4.85 -10.85 6.45
N ARG A 173 -4.27 -11.29 7.57
CA ARG A 173 -4.28 -10.50 8.82
C ARG A 173 -3.62 -9.15 8.63
N MET A 174 -2.45 -9.13 7.99
CA MET A 174 -1.69 -7.90 7.74
C MET A 174 -2.50 -6.90 6.89
N ALA A 175 -3.09 -7.37 5.78
CA ALA A 175 -3.92 -6.54 4.91
C ALA A 175 -5.20 -6.05 5.62
N ALA A 176 -5.84 -6.89 6.42
CA ALA A 176 -7.03 -6.51 7.20
C ALA A 176 -6.70 -5.44 8.25
N GLY A 177 -5.58 -5.57 8.95
CA GLY A 177 -5.13 -4.55 9.91
C GLY A 177 -4.85 -3.20 9.25
N GLU A 178 -4.25 -3.18 8.06
CA GLU A 178 -4.05 -1.93 7.29
C GLU A 178 -5.38 -1.33 6.83
N VAL A 179 -6.34 -2.16 6.40
CA VAL A 179 -7.69 -1.71 6.04
C VAL A 179 -8.39 -1.06 7.23
N ILE A 180 -8.32 -1.67 8.42
CA ILE A 180 -8.92 -1.10 9.63
C ILE A 180 -8.34 0.28 9.93
N ALA A 181 -7.01 0.42 9.88
CA ALA A 181 -6.37 1.71 10.09
C ALA A 181 -6.80 2.75 9.06
N LEU A 182 -6.91 2.38 7.78
CA LEU A 182 -7.39 3.27 6.73
C LEU A 182 -8.87 3.64 6.89
N MET A 183 -9.75 2.70 7.25
CA MET A 183 -11.16 2.98 7.47
C MET A 183 -11.35 3.97 8.62
N MET A 184 -10.61 3.78 9.71
CA MET A 184 -10.62 4.73 10.83
C MET A 184 -10.05 6.09 10.43
N GLU A 185 -8.95 6.14 9.66
CA GLU A 185 -8.36 7.39 9.19
C GLU A 185 -9.30 8.17 8.27
N ARG A 186 -9.97 7.48 7.35
CA ARG A 186 -10.95 8.09 6.45
C ARG A 186 -12.20 8.52 7.22
N GLY A 187 -12.70 7.70 8.15
CA GLY A 187 -13.84 8.05 9.01
C GLY A 187 -13.60 9.32 9.84
N ARG A 188 -12.45 9.39 10.54
CA ARG A 188 -12.04 10.55 11.35
C ARG A 188 -11.86 11.86 10.55
N GLN A 189 -11.71 11.78 9.22
CA GLN A 189 -11.54 12.97 8.38
C GLN A 189 -12.86 13.67 8.05
N TYR A 190 -13.99 12.96 8.06
CA TYR A 190 -15.29 13.49 7.63
C TYR A 190 -16.29 13.65 8.76
N ASP A 191 -16.16 12.91 9.86
CA ASP A 191 -17.13 12.90 10.95
C ASP A 191 -16.47 12.97 12.33
N ASP A 192 -16.93 13.91 13.17
CA ASP A 192 -16.60 13.97 14.60
C ASP A 192 -17.44 12.94 15.40
N ASP A 193 -18.55 12.45 14.84
CA ASP A 193 -19.46 11.49 15.47
C ASP A 193 -19.03 10.03 15.20
N CYS A 194 -18.11 9.51 16.02
CA CYS A 194 -17.98 8.13 16.58
C CYS A 194 -18.27 6.83 15.73
N GLU A 195 -18.80 6.86 14.50
CA GLU A 195 -19.23 5.66 13.75
C GLU A 195 -18.08 4.70 13.40
N TRP A 196 -16.85 5.22 13.37
CA TRP A 196 -15.65 4.47 13.03
C TRP A 196 -14.76 4.16 14.25
N GLU A 197 -15.29 4.26 15.48
CA GLU A 197 -14.56 3.86 16.67
C GLU A 197 -14.37 2.35 16.79
N ALA A 198 -13.18 1.95 17.20
CA ALA A 198 -12.86 0.56 17.45
C ALA A 198 -13.44 0.13 18.80
N GLY A 199 -14.41 -0.78 18.78
CA GLY A 199 -14.89 -1.42 20.02
C GLY A 199 -13.80 -2.26 20.71
N GLU A 200 -13.96 -2.51 22.01
CA GLU A 200 -12.97 -3.21 22.85
C GLU A 200 -12.53 -4.57 22.28
N GLN A 201 -13.46 -5.32 21.67
CA GLN A 201 -13.15 -6.61 21.04
C GLN A 201 -12.12 -6.50 19.91
N LEU A 202 -12.20 -5.45 19.10
CA LEU A 202 -11.22 -5.21 18.03
C LEU A 202 -9.87 -4.81 18.64
N ILE A 203 -9.88 -3.92 19.63
CA ILE A 203 -8.66 -3.49 20.33
C ILE A 203 -7.93 -4.70 20.96
N ASP A 204 -8.65 -5.59 21.63
CA ASP A 204 -8.08 -6.80 22.21
C ASP A 204 -7.44 -7.73 21.17
N LYS A 205 -8.08 -7.91 20.00
CA LYS A 205 -7.48 -8.65 18.89
C LYS A 205 -6.18 -8.00 18.40
N LEU A 206 -6.18 -6.67 18.23
CA LEU A 206 -4.99 -5.93 17.82
C LEU A 206 -3.87 -6.05 18.86
N ARG A 207 -4.17 -5.95 20.16
CA ARG A 207 -3.22 -6.18 21.27
C ARG A 207 -2.61 -7.58 21.25
N GLN A 208 -3.43 -8.62 21.03
CA GLN A 208 -2.96 -9.99 20.90
C GLN A 208 -2.03 -10.18 19.69
N LEU A 209 -2.36 -9.59 18.53
CA LEU A 209 -1.53 -9.67 17.32
C LEU A 209 -0.23 -8.87 17.44
N ALA A 210 -0.25 -7.74 18.16
CA ALA A 210 0.90 -6.90 18.48
C ALA A 210 1.89 -7.58 19.45
N THR A 211 1.42 -8.51 20.28
CA THR A 211 2.22 -9.25 21.28
C THR A 211 2.42 -10.72 20.94
N ASP A 212 2.01 -11.15 19.74
CA ASP A 212 1.94 -12.56 19.33
C ASP A 212 3.18 -13.39 19.69
N SER A 213 2.96 -14.39 20.53
CA SER A 213 3.97 -15.30 21.07
C SER A 213 3.87 -16.73 20.50
N HIS A 214 2.93 -16.99 19.57
CA HIS A 214 2.64 -18.33 19.06
C HIS A 214 3.85 -18.95 18.34
N LYS A 215 4.53 -19.88 19.01
CA LYS A 215 5.79 -20.47 18.53
C LYS A 215 5.65 -21.33 17.28
N TYR A 216 4.44 -21.80 16.96
CA TYR A 216 4.15 -22.57 15.73
C TYR A 216 4.27 -21.74 14.44
N ARG A 217 4.21 -20.41 14.53
CA ARG A 217 4.42 -19.50 13.37
C ARG A 217 5.92 -19.35 13.07
N ALA A 218 6.31 -18.90 11.87
CA ALA A 218 7.71 -18.62 11.61
C ALA A 218 8.21 -17.41 12.42
N LYS A 219 9.49 -17.39 12.80
CA LYS A 219 10.08 -16.27 13.57
C LYS A 219 10.03 -14.94 12.81
N LYS A 220 10.27 -14.98 11.49
CA LYS A 220 10.19 -13.82 10.61
C LYS A 220 8.77 -13.24 10.61
N ASP A 221 7.78 -14.09 10.39
CA ASP A 221 6.36 -13.75 10.33
C ASP A 221 5.87 -13.09 11.62
N ARG A 222 6.19 -13.69 12.78
CA ARG A 222 5.88 -13.07 14.08
C ARG A 222 6.51 -11.69 14.25
N LYS A 223 7.75 -11.50 13.79
CA LYS A 223 8.43 -10.21 13.90
C LYS A 223 7.73 -9.15 13.05
N THR A 224 7.39 -9.50 11.80
CA THR A 224 6.67 -8.60 10.88
C THR A 224 5.28 -8.26 11.43
N GLN A 225 4.52 -9.26 11.86
CA GLN A 225 3.19 -9.08 12.42
C GLN A 225 3.23 -8.14 13.63
N ARG A 226 4.03 -8.46 14.65
CA ARG A 226 4.14 -7.60 15.85
C ARG A 226 4.62 -6.19 15.54
N SER A 227 5.45 -6.00 14.52
CA SER A 227 5.84 -4.65 14.12
C SER A 227 4.64 -3.88 13.61
N SER A 228 3.96 -4.42 12.60
CA SER A 228 2.82 -3.76 11.97
C SER A 228 1.65 -3.56 12.91
N PHE A 229 1.29 -4.57 13.70
CA PHE A 229 0.16 -4.47 14.62
C PHE A 229 0.43 -3.57 15.82
N ARG A 230 1.69 -3.30 16.18
CA ARG A 230 1.99 -2.25 17.17
C ARG A 230 1.74 -0.86 16.59
N ASP A 231 2.10 -0.63 15.32
CA ASP A 231 1.84 0.65 14.67
C ASP A 231 0.33 0.85 14.45
N ILE A 232 -0.40 -0.19 14.02
CA ILE A 232 -1.86 -0.16 13.88
C ILE A 232 -2.54 0.07 15.23
N LEU A 233 -2.19 -0.71 16.26
CA LEU A 233 -2.79 -0.57 17.59
C LEU A 233 -2.59 0.84 18.16
N ARG A 234 -1.36 1.39 18.03
CA ARG A 234 -1.08 2.76 18.47
C ARG A 234 -1.94 3.79 17.74
N TYR A 235 -2.20 3.59 16.45
CA TYR A 235 -3.10 4.46 15.71
C TYR A 235 -4.57 4.33 16.16
N VAL A 236 -5.02 3.09 16.40
CA VAL A 236 -6.39 2.81 16.85
C VAL A 236 -6.64 3.41 18.24
N GLU A 237 -5.74 3.19 19.20
CA GLU A 237 -5.90 3.62 20.61
C GLU A 237 -5.53 5.09 20.86
N GLU A 238 -4.49 5.61 20.20
CA GLU A 238 -3.89 6.91 20.53
C GLU A 238 -3.99 7.94 19.39
N ASP A 239 -4.63 7.59 18.27
CA ASP A 239 -4.69 8.42 17.05
C ASP A 239 -3.30 8.89 16.57
N CYS A 240 -2.29 8.04 16.74
CA CYS A 240 -0.92 8.34 16.35
C CYS A 240 -0.58 7.71 14.99
N PRO A 241 -0.64 8.45 13.86
CA PRO A 241 -0.40 7.91 12.53
C PRO A 241 1.05 7.44 12.34
N PRO A 242 1.37 6.77 11.22
CA PRO A 242 2.76 6.50 10.86
C PRO A 242 3.56 7.81 10.77
N ASN A 243 4.86 7.73 11.01
CA ASN A 243 5.79 8.84 10.75
C ASN A 243 7.09 8.25 10.20
N ILE A 244 7.08 7.97 8.90
CA ILE A 244 8.18 7.33 8.18
C ILE A 244 8.78 8.35 7.21
N GLN A 245 10.11 8.46 7.19
CA GLN A 245 10.83 9.38 6.32
C GLN A 245 11.59 8.59 5.25
N VAL A 246 11.16 8.70 3.99
CA VAL A 246 11.78 8.05 2.83
C VAL A 246 12.69 9.04 2.13
N ARG A 247 14.01 8.82 2.22
CA ARG A 247 14.99 9.69 1.56
C ARG A 247 15.29 9.19 0.15
N PHE A 248 15.21 10.09 -0.84
CA PHE A 248 15.54 9.80 -2.23
C PHE A 248 16.31 10.99 -2.82
N GLY A 249 17.54 10.75 -3.28
CA GLY A 249 18.43 11.84 -3.69
C GLY A 249 18.70 12.83 -2.55
N LEU A 250 18.32 14.10 -2.76
CA LEU A 250 18.42 15.17 -1.78
C LEU A 250 17.09 15.47 -1.06
N GLU A 251 16.00 14.85 -1.52
CA GLU A 251 14.65 15.08 -1.04
C GLU A 251 14.25 14.02 -0.01
N THR A 252 13.19 14.28 0.74
CA THR A 252 12.63 13.34 1.71
C THR A 252 11.11 13.38 1.64
N LEU A 253 10.50 12.22 1.43
CA LEU A 253 9.05 12.02 1.48
C LEU A 253 8.66 11.61 2.89
N ALA A 254 7.81 12.40 3.51
CA ALA A 254 7.13 12.02 4.75
C ALA A 254 5.90 11.15 4.43
N LEU A 255 5.83 9.98 5.08
CA LEU A 255 4.64 9.14 5.15
C LEU A 255 4.09 9.31 6.57
N ASP A 256 3.26 10.32 6.72
CA ASP A 256 2.67 10.82 7.98
C ASP A 256 1.18 10.46 8.13
N SER A 257 0.63 9.71 7.18
CA SER A 257 -0.73 9.13 7.23
C SER A 257 -0.74 7.71 6.67
N TRP A 258 -1.78 6.94 7.03
CA TRP A 258 -2.00 5.60 6.48
C TRP A 258 -2.31 5.66 4.98
N CYS A 259 -3.06 6.66 4.52
CA CYS A 259 -3.34 6.88 3.10
C CYS A 259 -2.05 7.10 2.31
N ARG A 260 -1.18 8.03 2.74
CA ARG A 260 0.11 8.30 2.06
C ARG A 260 1.03 7.08 2.11
N LYS A 261 1.12 6.41 3.26
CA LYS A 261 1.87 5.14 3.37
C LYS A 261 1.34 4.09 2.39
N LYS A 262 0.02 3.95 2.29
CA LYS A 262 -0.62 2.94 1.44
C LYS A 262 -0.38 3.19 -0.04
N GLN A 263 -0.51 4.44 -0.48
CA GLN A 263 -0.20 4.84 -1.85
C GLN A 263 1.27 4.56 -2.17
N TYR A 264 2.20 4.93 -1.26
CA TYR A 264 3.62 4.63 -1.39
C TYR A 264 3.91 3.13 -1.53
N ASP A 265 3.31 2.31 -0.67
CA ASP A 265 3.47 0.85 -0.71
C ASP A 265 2.94 0.26 -2.02
N ALA A 266 1.84 0.80 -2.56
CA ALA A 266 1.29 0.39 -3.85
C ALA A 266 2.24 0.70 -5.01
N PHE A 267 2.83 1.90 -5.06
CA PHE A 267 3.85 2.22 -6.06
C PHE A 267 5.11 1.36 -5.91
N CYS A 268 5.55 1.09 -4.68
CA CYS A 268 6.67 0.19 -4.42
C CYS A 268 6.42 -1.23 -4.96
N GLN A 269 5.17 -1.70 -4.91
CA GLN A 269 4.80 -3.00 -5.44
C GLN A 269 4.96 -3.11 -6.96
N VAL A 270 4.75 -1.99 -7.67
CA VAL A 270 4.84 -1.93 -9.14
C VAL A 270 6.27 -1.59 -9.59
N LEU A 271 6.89 -0.60 -8.95
CA LEU A 271 8.19 -0.02 -9.32
C LEU A 271 9.40 -0.71 -8.70
N GLY A 272 9.23 -1.33 -7.53
CA GLY A 272 10.29 -2.02 -6.80
C GLY A 272 11.53 -1.14 -6.59
N SER A 273 12.70 -1.63 -7.03
CA SER A 273 13.97 -0.88 -6.93
C SER A 273 13.98 0.44 -7.72
N GLY A 274 13.01 0.63 -8.62
CA GLY A 274 12.82 1.84 -9.40
C GLY A 274 12.23 3.02 -8.63
N MET A 275 11.66 2.79 -7.44
CA MET A 275 10.85 3.77 -6.73
C MET A 275 11.54 5.13 -6.57
N ASN A 276 12.80 5.14 -6.12
CA ASN A 276 13.55 6.38 -5.90
C ASN A 276 13.77 7.19 -7.18
N LEU A 277 13.99 6.52 -8.33
CA LEU A 277 14.10 7.21 -9.61
C LEU A 277 12.78 7.89 -9.96
N HIS A 278 11.66 7.17 -9.81
CA HIS A 278 10.36 7.71 -10.16
C HIS A 278 9.90 8.81 -9.21
N LEU A 279 10.24 8.77 -7.92
CA LEU A 279 10.02 9.91 -7.02
C LEU A 279 10.78 11.17 -7.47
N THR A 280 11.97 11.01 -8.04
CA THR A 280 12.74 12.14 -8.56
C THR A 280 12.19 12.63 -9.91
N GLU A 281 11.93 11.71 -10.84
CA GLU A 281 11.77 12.04 -12.27
C GLU A 281 10.33 11.97 -12.79
N ASN A 282 9.46 11.13 -12.20
CA ASN A 282 8.12 10.89 -12.73
C ASN A 282 7.13 11.94 -12.21
N ASP A 283 6.60 12.75 -13.13
CA ASP A 283 5.67 13.83 -12.81
C ASP A 283 4.44 13.32 -12.05
N LEU A 284 3.88 12.17 -12.43
CA LEU A 284 2.78 11.55 -11.72
C LEU A 284 3.08 11.30 -10.24
N LEU A 285 4.26 10.72 -9.93
CA LEU A 285 4.59 10.43 -8.53
C LEU A 285 4.89 11.72 -7.75
N ARG A 286 5.45 12.74 -8.42
CA ARG A 286 5.67 14.03 -7.79
C ARG A 286 4.36 14.73 -7.46
N ASP A 287 3.36 14.60 -8.31
CA ASP A 287 2.02 15.14 -8.06
C ASP A 287 1.31 14.36 -6.94
N VAL A 288 1.26 13.02 -7.04
CA VAL A 288 0.60 12.17 -6.02
C VAL A 288 1.19 12.35 -4.62
N PHE A 289 2.51 12.55 -4.51
CA PHE A 289 3.18 12.77 -3.23
C PHE A 289 3.48 14.25 -2.93
N GLU A 290 2.98 15.17 -3.76
CA GLU A 290 3.12 16.62 -3.58
C GLU A 290 4.57 17.06 -3.33
N LEU A 291 5.51 16.49 -4.09
CA LEU A 291 6.95 16.71 -3.92
C LEU A 291 7.42 18.07 -4.48
N GLY A 292 6.54 18.81 -5.16
CA GLY A 292 6.86 20.07 -5.82
C GLY A 292 7.80 19.91 -7.02
N GLU A 293 8.41 21.01 -7.46
CA GLU A 293 9.27 21.03 -8.65
C GLU A 293 10.53 20.16 -8.49
N LYS A 294 10.97 19.57 -9.61
CA LYS A 294 12.18 18.75 -9.66
C LYS A 294 13.42 19.56 -9.29
N LEU A 295 14.27 19.02 -8.43
CA LEU A 295 15.56 19.62 -8.13
C LEU A 295 16.51 19.53 -9.34
N VAL A 296 16.69 20.64 -10.03
CA VAL A 296 17.68 20.76 -11.11
C VAL A 296 19.12 20.84 -10.57
N PRO A 297 20.16 20.46 -11.34
CA PRO A 297 21.55 20.46 -10.89
C PRO A 297 22.05 21.79 -10.29
N LEU A 298 21.54 22.93 -10.78
CA LEU A 298 21.82 24.26 -10.23
C LEU A 298 21.30 24.39 -8.79
N ASN A 299 20.09 23.91 -8.51
CA ASN A 299 19.48 23.93 -7.17
C ASN A 299 20.15 22.90 -6.24
N MET A 300 20.62 21.76 -6.77
CA MET A 300 21.37 20.76 -5.99
C MET A 300 22.69 21.30 -5.42
N ALA A 301 23.36 22.23 -6.11
CA ALA A 301 24.56 22.89 -5.61
C ALA A 301 24.26 23.83 -4.43
N ALA A 302 23.11 24.51 -4.45
CA ALA A 302 22.66 25.37 -3.36
C ALA A 302 22.25 24.58 -2.11
N HIS A 303 21.71 23.37 -2.26
CA HIS A 303 21.33 22.48 -1.15
C HIS A 303 22.50 21.65 -0.58
N LYS A 304 23.72 21.78 -1.12
CA LYS A 304 24.88 21.02 -0.65
C LYS A 304 25.41 21.61 0.67
N GLN A 305 24.95 21.06 1.80
CA GLN A 305 25.56 21.36 3.10
C GLN A 305 27.05 21.03 3.10
N SER A 306 27.84 21.97 3.63
CA SER A 306 29.30 21.81 3.70
C SER A 306 29.67 20.65 4.65
N ARG A 307 30.85 20.06 4.45
CA ARG A 307 31.36 18.98 5.34
C ARG A 307 31.43 19.43 6.80
N ILE A 308 31.81 20.69 7.02
CA ILE A 308 31.93 21.30 8.35
C ILE A 308 30.54 21.47 8.96
N GLU A 309 29.58 22.00 8.19
CA GLU A 309 28.20 22.21 8.64
C GLU A 309 27.55 20.89 9.06
N ARG A 310 27.69 19.84 8.23
CA ARG A 310 27.19 18.49 8.55
C ARG A 310 27.85 17.92 9.81
N HIS A 311 29.15 18.15 10.00
CA HIS A 311 29.87 17.71 11.20
C HIS A 311 29.35 18.41 12.46
N LEU A 312 29.19 19.74 12.41
CA LEU A 312 28.67 20.55 13.52
C LEU A 312 27.24 20.17 13.86
N MET A 313 26.36 19.99 12.87
CA MET A 313 24.97 19.56 13.08
C MET A 313 24.90 18.16 13.68
N ASN A 314 25.72 17.21 13.22
CA ASN A 314 25.81 15.88 13.81
C ASN A 314 26.35 15.92 15.25
N GLN A 315 27.32 16.79 15.54
CA GLN A 315 27.88 16.96 16.89
C GLN A 315 26.84 17.57 17.84
N ALA A 316 26.08 18.58 17.39
CA ALA A 316 24.98 19.17 18.14
C ALA A 316 23.88 18.14 18.42
N ASN A 317 23.45 17.38 17.41
CA ASN A 317 22.47 16.30 17.55
C ASN A 317 22.95 15.17 18.45
N PHE A 318 24.25 14.85 18.44
CA PHE A 318 24.85 13.89 19.37
C PHE A 318 24.81 14.40 20.81
N LYS A 319 25.24 15.66 21.05
CA LYS A 319 25.22 16.30 22.36
C LYS A 319 23.80 16.38 22.93
N ALA A 320 22.83 16.80 22.14
CA ALA A 320 21.42 16.85 22.52
C ALA A 320 20.88 15.46 22.93
N ARG A 321 21.19 14.41 22.14
CA ARG A 321 20.81 13.02 22.47
C ARG A 321 21.48 12.53 23.76
N CYS A 322 22.76 12.84 23.99
CA CYS A 322 23.46 12.51 25.22
C CYS A 322 22.82 13.15 26.44
N ILE A 323 22.51 14.46 26.38
CA ILE A 323 21.87 15.20 27.47
C ILE A 323 20.47 14.64 27.77
N SER A 324 19.65 14.44 26.75
CA SER A 324 18.29 13.89 26.92
C SER A 324 18.30 12.48 27.51
N ARG A 325 19.23 11.62 27.07
CA ARG A 325 19.34 10.24 27.57
C ARG A 325 19.98 10.14 28.96
N ALA A 326 20.87 11.06 29.34
CA ALA A 326 21.48 11.08 30.67
C ALA A 326 20.42 11.14 31.78
N LYS A 327 19.34 11.93 31.59
CA LYS A 327 18.20 12.02 32.52
C LYS A 327 17.50 10.68 32.80
N ASN A 328 17.65 9.69 31.91
CA ASN A 328 16.97 8.40 31.99
C ASN A 328 17.92 7.21 32.20
N ARG A 329 19.25 7.44 32.24
CA ARG A 329 20.25 6.36 32.35
C ARG A 329 20.29 5.71 33.73
N ASP A 330 20.03 6.47 34.77
CA ASP A 330 20.10 6.01 36.16
C ASP A 330 18.79 5.33 36.64
N LYS A 331 17.80 5.15 35.75
CA LYS A 331 16.53 4.48 36.08
C LYS A 331 16.68 3.00 36.46
N ARG A 332 17.83 2.38 36.21
CA ARG A 332 18.13 0.98 36.52
C ARG A 332 19.44 0.80 37.28
N SER A 333 20.10 1.88 37.72
CA SER A 333 21.24 1.76 38.63
C SER A 333 20.71 1.29 39.98
N ALA A 334 21.23 0.18 40.48
CA ALA A 334 20.97 -0.26 41.85
C ALA A 334 21.53 0.82 42.78
N VAL A 335 20.67 1.66 43.31
CA VAL A 335 21.02 2.55 44.42
C VAL A 335 21.20 1.64 45.62
N ILE A 336 22.45 1.40 46.00
CA ILE A 336 22.76 0.75 47.26
C ILE A 336 22.51 1.82 48.33
N SER A 337 21.28 1.83 48.86
CA SER A 337 20.91 2.58 50.06
C SER A 337 21.35 1.87 51.32
#